data_AF-A0A3N2AQ28-F1
#
_entry.id   AF-A0A3N2AQ28-F1
#
_cell.length_a   1.000
_cell.length_b   1.000
_cell.length_c   1.000
_cell.angle_alpha   90.00
_cell.angle_beta   90.00
_cell.angle_gamma   90.00
#
_symmetry.space_group_name_H-M   'P 1'
#
loop_
_entity.id
_entity.type
_entity.pdbx_description
1 polymer ?
#
loop_
_entity_poly.entity_id
_entity_poly.type
_entity_poly.pdbx_seq_one_letter_code
_entity_poly.pdbx_strand_id
1 'polypeptide(L)'
;MDYDSAERSVFAEEDIARILLELAAVATDHTSLRSWAADPGVQLDRVVAMEALTYVRLAVRDEHGEPIVLMLLDGTWERIL
;
A
#
# COMPACT_ATOMS: atom_id res chain seq x y z
N MET A 1 18.25 2.16 -27.00
CA MET A 1 18.11 2.36 -25.54
C MET A 1 16.76 1.80 -25.18
N ASP A 2 16.75 0.50 -24.94
CA ASP A 2 15.64 -0.22 -24.35
C ASP A 2 15.44 0.35 -22.94
N TYR A 3 14.41 1.18 -22.78
CA TYR A 3 13.94 1.55 -21.45
C TYR A 3 13.28 0.29 -20.87
N ASP A 4 14.06 -0.45 -20.09
CA ASP A 4 13.64 -1.22 -18.92
C ASP A 4 12.12 -1.47 -18.86
N SER A 5 11.66 -2.47 -19.62
CA SER A 5 10.40 -3.15 -19.34
C SER A 5 10.62 -4.00 -18.09
N ALA A 6 10.92 -3.37 -16.95
CA ALA A 6 10.57 -3.98 -15.69
C ALA A 6 9.07 -4.21 -15.79
N GLU A 7 8.68 -5.48 -15.86
CA GLU A 7 7.30 -5.92 -15.81
C GLU A 7 6.67 -5.19 -14.63
N ARG A 8 5.95 -4.10 -14.90
CA ARG A 8 5.23 -3.35 -13.87
C ARG A 8 4.21 -4.34 -13.36
N SER A 9 4.52 -5.03 -12.26
CA SER A 9 3.59 -5.94 -11.63
C SER A 9 2.36 -5.11 -11.31
N VAL A 10 1.30 -5.38 -12.05
CA VAL A 10 0.01 -4.74 -11.88
C VAL A 10 -0.70 -5.52 -10.78
N PHE A 11 -1.22 -4.83 -9.78
CA PHE A 11 -2.05 -5.48 -8.77
C PHE A 11 -3.50 -5.52 -9.23
N ALA A 12 -4.06 -6.72 -9.24
CA ALA A 12 -5.50 -6.91 -9.38
C ALA A 12 -6.20 -6.52 -8.08
N GLU A 13 -7.52 -6.31 -8.13
CA GLU A 13 -8.31 -6.04 -6.92
C GLU A 13 -8.11 -7.10 -5.81
N GLU A 14 -7.91 -8.36 -6.18
CA GLU A 14 -7.66 -9.45 -5.24
C GLU A 14 -6.34 -9.27 -4.46
N ASP A 15 -5.30 -8.77 -5.11
CA ASP A 15 -4.00 -8.50 -4.48
C ASP A 15 -4.10 -7.30 -3.54
N ILE A 16 -4.82 -6.26 -3.96
CA ILE A 16 -5.09 -5.08 -3.12
C ILE A 16 -5.90 -5.49 -1.89
N ALA A 17 -6.92 -6.33 -2.06
CA ALA A 17 -7.73 -6.84 -0.95
C ALA A 17 -6.91 -7.68 0.04
N ARG A 18 -5.96 -8.49 -0.45
CA ARG A 18 -5.02 -9.23 0.41
C ARG A 18 -4.13 -8.29 1.21
N ILE A 19 -3.57 -7.27 0.58
CA ILE A 19 -2.73 -6.27 1.25
C ILE A 19 -3.54 -5.50 2.30
N LEU A 20 -4.78 -5.13 1.99
CA LEU A 20 -5.69 -4.50 2.94
C LEU A 20 -5.97 -5.41 4.15
N LEU A 21 -6.22 -6.70 3.92
CA LEU A 21 -6.44 -7.68 4.98
C LEU A 21 -5.19 -7.83 5.86
N GLU A 22 -4.01 -7.90 5.24
CA GLU A 22 -2.74 -7.97 5.95
C GLU A 22 -2.49 -6.72 6.79
N LEU A 23 -2.64 -5.52 6.20
CA LEU A 23 -2.54 -4.23 6.89
C LEU A 23 -3.51 -4.14 8.07
N ALA A 24 -4.76 -4.56 7.90
CA ALA A 24 -5.74 -4.58 8.98
C ALA A 24 -5.35 -5.54 10.12
N ALA A 25 -4.67 -6.64 9.82
CA ALA A 25 -4.22 -7.60 10.81
C ALA A 25 -2.98 -7.12 11.58
N VAL A 26 -2.06 -6.40 10.93
CA VAL A 26 -0.72 -6.11 11.48
C VAL A 26 -0.49 -4.64 11.82
N ALA A 27 -1.10 -3.71 11.09
CA ALA A 27 -0.82 -2.28 11.16
C ALA A 27 -2.03 -1.50 11.72
N THR A 28 -2.35 -1.74 12.99
CA THR A 28 -3.48 -1.09 13.69
C THR A 28 -3.14 0.31 14.20
N ASP A 29 -1.87 0.70 14.17
CA ASP A 29 -1.39 2.02 14.58
C ASP A 29 -0.18 2.49 13.76
N HIS A 30 0.26 3.72 13.99
CA HIS A 30 1.38 4.34 13.27
C HIS A 30 2.74 3.64 13.54
N THR A 31 2.89 2.92 14.65
CA THR A 31 4.15 2.25 15.01
C THR A 31 4.26 0.92 14.29
N SER A 32 3.21 0.12 14.34
CA SER A 32 3.07 -1.15 13.63
C SER A 32 3.11 -0.99 12.11
N LEU A 33 2.56 0.12 11.58
CA LEU A 33 2.69 0.44 10.16
C LEU A 33 4.14 0.62 9.70
N ARG A 34 4.99 1.25 10.52
CA ARG A 34 6.42 1.40 10.17
C ARG A 34 7.14 0.06 10.11
N SER A 35 6.78 -0.86 10.99
CA SER A 35 7.35 -2.22 10.98
C SER A 35 6.92 -2.99 9.74
N TRP A 36 5.63 -2.93 9.38
CA TRP A 36 5.12 -3.52 8.14
C TRP A 36 5.77 -2.90 6.89
N ALA A 37 5.94 -1.58 6.89
CA ALA A 37 6.58 -0.86 5.79
C ALA A 37 8.07 -1.17 5.59
N ALA A 38 8.73 -1.73 6.60
CA ALA A 38 10.11 -2.18 6.50
C ALA A 38 10.23 -3.58 5.87
N ASP A 39 9.11 -4.28 5.66
CA ASP A 39 9.09 -5.60 5.01
C ASP A 39 9.38 -5.44 3.50
N PRO A 40 10.43 -6.10 2.97
CA PRO A 40 10.79 -6.02 1.55
C PRO A 40 9.77 -6.68 0.61
N GLY A 41 8.80 -7.44 1.13
CA GLY A 41 7.75 -8.08 0.35
C GLY A 41 6.75 -7.12 -0.28
N VAL A 42 6.63 -5.89 0.26
CA VAL A 42 5.69 -4.88 -0.24
C VAL A 42 6.44 -3.73 -0.89
N GLN A 43 6.21 -3.53 -2.19
CA GLN A 43 6.82 -2.43 -2.91
C GLN A 43 6.09 -1.12 -2.59
N LEU A 44 6.66 -0.33 -1.67
CA LEU A 44 6.10 0.93 -1.21
C LEU A 44 6.77 2.12 -1.90
N ASP A 45 5.96 3.03 -2.45
CA ASP A 45 6.42 4.34 -2.95
C ASP A 45 6.53 5.35 -1.80
N ARG A 46 5.55 5.32 -0.89
CA ARG A 46 5.46 6.28 0.21
C ARG A 46 4.69 5.70 1.39
N VAL A 47 5.16 6.01 2.59
CA VAL A 47 4.48 5.70 3.84
C VAL A 47 4.40 6.96 4.69
N VAL A 48 3.20 7.29 5.15
CA VAL A 48 2.95 8.37 6.10
C VAL A 48 2.22 7.78 7.29
N ALA A 49 2.84 7.87 8.47
CA ALA A 49 2.33 7.32 9.71
C ALA A 49 2.31 8.44 10.77
N MET A 50 1.25 9.25 10.75
CA MET A 50 1.01 10.35 11.69
C MET A 50 -0.37 10.20 12.33
N GLU A 51 -0.56 10.69 13.56
CA GLU A 51 -1.85 10.61 14.27
C GLU A 51 -3.02 11.21 13.47
N ALA A 52 -2.79 12.34 12.78
CA ALA A 52 -3.83 13.01 12.01
C ALA A 52 -4.07 12.39 10.62
N LEU A 53 -3.11 11.63 10.10
CA LEU A 53 -3.15 11.09 8.75
C LEU A 53 -2.18 9.90 8.64
N THR A 54 -2.75 8.72 8.40
CA THR A 54 -1.98 7.51 8.17
C THR A 54 -2.37 6.91 6.82
N TYR A 55 -1.41 6.85 5.88
CA TYR A 55 -1.61 6.26 4.57
C TYR A 55 -0.33 5.64 4.01
N VAL A 56 -0.52 4.72 3.08
CA VAL A 56 0.51 4.06 2.30
C VAL A 56 0.18 4.20 0.84
N ARG A 57 1.21 4.47 0.03
CA ARG A 57 1.13 4.40 -1.42
C ARG A 57 2.03 3.29 -1.91
N LEU A 58 1.49 2.37 -2.70
CA LEU A 58 2.26 1.31 -3.32
C LEU A 58 3.03 1.88 -4.53
N ALA A 59 4.22 1.31 -4.79
CA ALA A 59 5.03 1.63 -5.96
C ALA A 59 4.45 1.05 -7.25
N VAL A 60 3.61 0.04 -7.12
CA VAL A 60 2.83 -0.55 -8.22
C VAL A 60 1.51 0.18 -8.42
N ARG A 61 0.95 -0.01 -9.61
CA ARG A 61 -0.36 0.52 -10.01
C ARG A 61 -1.37 -0.61 -10.09
N ASP A 62 -2.64 -0.25 -10.04
CA ASP A 62 -3.72 -1.21 -10.27
C ASP A 62 -3.87 -1.54 -11.76
N GLU A 63 -4.84 -2.41 -12.07
CA GLU A 63 -5.20 -2.83 -13.43
C GLU A 63 -5.62 -1.71 -14.38
N HIS A 64 -6.08 -0.57 -13.84
CA HIS A 64 -6.41 0.62 -14.60
C HIS A 64 -5.23 1.59 -14.76
N GLY A 65 -4.08 1.27 -14.16
CA GLY A 65 -2.91 2.13 -14.13
C GLY A 65 -3.01 3.27 -13.12
N GLU A 66 -3.94 3.19 -12.18
CA GLU A 66 -4.14 4.16 -11.10
C GLU A 66 -3.19 3.89 -9.93
N PRO A 67 -2.74 4.95 -9.22
CA PRO A 67 -1.96 4.76 -8.01
C PRO A 67 -2.80 4.06 -6.93
N ILE A 68 -2.21 3.09 -6.24
CA ILE A 68 -2.88 2.43 -5.13
C ILE A 68 -2.50 3.16 -3.84
N VAL A 69 -3.46 3.85 -3.26
CA VAL A 69 -3.33 4.55 -1.97
C VAL A 69 -4.27 3.88 -0.97
N LEU A 70 -3.69 3.43 0.14
CA LEU A 70 -4.40 2.80 1.25
C LEU A 70 -4.32 3.76 2.43
N MET A 71 -5.43 4.08 3.07
CA MET A 71 -5.51 5.04 4.17
C MET A 71 -6.23 4.42 5.35
N LEU A 72 -5.76 4.74 6.55
CA LEU A 72 -6.39 4.34 7.80
C LEU A 72 -7.45 5.40 8.18
N LEU A 73 -8.72 5.02 8.14
CA LEU A 73 -9.88 5.83 8.48
C LEU A 73 -10.63 5.17 9.63
N ASP A 74 -10.79 5.87 10.76
CA ASP A 74 -11.52 5.38 11.94
C ASP A 74 -11.10 3.95 12.39
N GLY A 75 -9.80 3.62 12.26
CA GLY A 75 -9.25 2.31 12.60
C GLY A 75 -9.43 1.22 11.53
N THR A 76 -9.93 1.56 10.36
CA THR A 76 -10.12 0.66 9.22
C THR A 76 -9.25 1.09 8.04
N TRP A 77 -8.59 0.14 7.39
CA TRP A 77 -7.83 0.40 6.17
C TRP A 77 -8.75 0.39 4.95
N GLU A 78 -8.69 1.46 4.17
CA GLU A 78 -9.50 1.63 2.96
C GLU A 78 -8.63 2.06 1.78
N ARG A 79 -9.01 1.64 0.58
CA ARG A 79 -8.42 2.18 -0.66
C ARG A 79 -9.09 3.52 -0.97
N ILE A 80 -8.28 4.55 -1.20
CA ILE A 80 -8.74 5.86 -1.65
C ILE A 80 -8.38 6.03 -3.13
N LEU A 81 -9.35 6.49 -3.93
CA LEU A 81 -9.21 6.76 -5.37
C LEU A 81 -8.76 8.20 -5.64
#